data_AF-A0A2T4TKM0-F1
#
_entry.id   AF-A0A2T4TKM0-F1
#
_cell.length_a   1.000
_cell.length_b   1.000
_cell.length_c   1.000
_cell.angle_alpha   90.00
_cell.angle_beta   90.00
_cell.angle_gamma   90.00
#
_symmetry.space_group_name_H-M   'P 1'
#
loop_
_entity.id
_entity.type
_entity.pdbx_description
1 polymer ?
#
loop_
_entity_poly.entity_id
_entity_poly.type
_entity_poly.pdbx_seq_one_letter_code
_entity_poly.pdbx_strand_id
1 'polypeptide(L)'
;MKHSQFLVAGLLALTTLSFTACSSSDDDVDKPIIEQPSHVADAARYKVTTFGSAWKSIELSEGGRYFIVKNASILGTKDDVILSGSYEKKGDSYVLNGFGELTIIPISKSSYSLQLTNKGKVSKLTAEKVGVLPSDKNTDYLCRTWKFSQLHLTVSYDGKQVYDGTATTNSFNDVKNGLKAAIDASEYKDKLKLAKERLDDFKDFDILQTVTFTHAGSYYVTNSRSNEDVMNYWQWTNANELVIAVSEKEDGFTDKEQLPLKFEKGKLLITDSDSDGHEVVTLTVTLLPVNGQ
;
A
#
# COMPACT_ATOMS: atom_id res chain seq x y z
N MET A 1 -12.28 12.93 -15.37
CA MET A 1 -11.79 12.62 -14.01
C MET A 1 -11.11 11.27 -14.11
N LYS A 2 -9.78 11.22 -13.96
CA LYS A 2 -9.03 9.96 -14.05
C LYS A 2 -8.99 9.35 -12.66
N HIS A 3 -9.96 8.49 -12.39
CA HIS A 3 -9.92 7.56 -11.27
C HIS A 3 -9.16 6.33 -11.79
N SER A 4 -7.83 6.29 -11.71
CA SER A 4 -7.20 5.00 -11.42
C SER A 4 -6.88 4.99 -9.94
N GLN A 5 -7.96 4.71 -9.23
CA GLN A 5 -7.99 4.45 -7.81
C GLN A 5 -7.71 2.97 -7.65
N PHE A 6 -6.44 2.58 -7.61
CA PHE A 6 -6.08 1.17 -7.52
C PHE A 6 -6.49 0.47 -6.22
N LEU A 7 -7.14 1.19 -5.31
CA LEU A 7 -7.68 0.70 -4.06
C LEU A 7 -8.95 1.47 -3.62
N VAL A 8 -9.65 2.15 -4.54
CA VAL A 8 -10.90 2.88 -4.19
C VAL A 8 -11.89 2.83 -5.35
N ALA A 9 -12.73 1.79 -5.46
CA ALA A 9 -13.89 1.83 -6.36
C ALA A 9 -15.07 0.87 -6.03
N GLY A 10 -15.83 1.16 -4.94
CA GLY A 10 -17.28 0.89 -4.78
C GLY A 10 -17.72 -0.54 -4.39
N LEU A 11 -18.85 -0.84 -3.73
CA LEU A 11 -19.92 -0.13 -3.01
C LEU A 11 -20.65 -1.16 -2.10
N LEU A 12 -21.33 -0.70 -1.04
CA LEU A 12 -22.25 -1.44 -0.15
C LEU A 12 -23.20 -2.46 -0.85
N ALA A 13 -23.37 -3.64 -0.23
CA ALA A 13 -24.62 -4.10 0.42
C ALA A 13 -24.46 -5.51 1.06
N LEU A 14 -25.07 -5.69 2.24
CA LEU A 14 -25.03 -6.87 3.11
C LEU A 14 -25.44 -8.19 2.43
N THR A 15 -24.74 -9.30 2.74
CA THR A 15 -25.37 -10.50 3.32
C THR A 15 -24.38 -11.29 4.19
N THR A 16 -24.84 -11.65 5.39
CA THR A 16 -24.19 -12.54 6.34
C THR A 16 -24.18 -13.98 5.82
N LEU A 17 -23.02 -14.64 5.75
CA LEU A 17 -22.91 -16.08 5.91
C LEU A 17 -21.68 -16.41 6.76
N SER A 18 -21.96 -16.80 8.00
CA SER A 18 -21.01 -17.39 8.93
C SER A 18 -20.54 -18.74 8.38
N PHE A 19 -19.30 -18.81 7.92
CA PHE A 19 -18.63 -20.10 7.76
C PHE A 19 -17.81 -20.38 9.03
N THR A 20 -18.35 -21.26 9.86
CA THR A 20 -17.56 -21.96 10.88
C THR A 20 -16.68 -22.97 10.17
N ALA A 21 -15.42 -22.60 9.89
CA ALA A 21 -14.40 -23.56 9.50
C ALA A 21 -13.75 -24.14 10.76
N CYS A 22 -14.38 -25.17 11.32
CA CYS A 22 -13.66 -26.13 12.15
C CYS A 22 -12.89 -27.06 11.22
N SER A 23 -11.56 -26.98 11.25
CA SER A 23 -10.69 -28.04 10.76
C SER A 23 -9.65 -28.33 11.82
N SER A 24 -9.79 -29.50 12.41
CA SER A 24 -8.96 -30.07 13.47
C SER A 24 -7.53 -30.35 13.02
N SER A 25 -6.58 -29.94 13.87
CA SER A 25 -5.29 -30.59 14.21
C SER A 25 -4.65 -31.54 13.20
N ASP A 26 -3.46 -31.17 12.71
CA ASP A 26 -2.21 -31.85 13.09
C ASP A 26 -0.99 -30.99 12.70
N ASP A 27 0.05 -31.11 13.51
CA ASP A 27 1.24 -30.27 13.59
C ASP A 27 2.14 -30.33 12.34
N ASP A 28 2.29 -29.18 11.68
CA ASP A 28 3.56 -28.74 11.09
C ASP A 28 3.70 -27.26 11.43
N VAL A 29 4.51 -26.96 12.44
CA VAL A 29 4.83 -25.58 12.83
C VAL A 29 5.77 -25.00 11.78
N ASP A 30 5.22 -24.63 10.62
CA ASP A 30 5.84 -23.73 9.68
C ASP A 30 6.06 -22.40 10.40
N LYS A 31 7.29 -22.20 10.88
CA LYS A 31 7.74 -20.91 11.40
C LYS A 31 7.39 -19.82 10.36
N PRO A 32 6.99 -18.60 10.77
CA PRO A 32 6.79 -17.53 9.81
C PRO A 32 8.13 -17.30 9.10
N ILE A 33 8.16 -17.51 7.78
CA ILE A 33 9.34 -17.41 6.91
C ILE A 33 9.82 -15.94 6.76
N ILE A 34 9.21 -14.99 7.46
CA ILE A 34 9.49 -13.57 7.33
C ILE A 34 10.16 -13.04 8.60
N GLU A 35 11.39 -12.54 8.44
CA GLU A 35 12.17 -11.92 9.52
C GLU A 35 11.54 -10.62 10.03
N GLN A 36 11.79 -10.28 11.30
CA GLN A 36 11.40 -8.99 11.84
C GLN A 36 12.17 -7.86 11.11
N PRO A 37 11.53 -6.73 10.76
CA PRO A 37 12.24 -5.62 10.15
C PRO A 37 13.37 -5.07 11.07
N SER A 38 14.49 -4.67 10.48
CA SER A 38 15.71 -4.30 11.21
C SER A 38 15.65 -2.93 11.91
N HIS A 39 14.71 -2.07 11.55
CA HIS A 39 14.66 -0.67 12.02
C HIS A 39 13.39 -0.31 12.81
N VAL A 40 12.72 -1.28 13.43
CA VAL A 40 11.50 -1.05 14.22
C VAL A 40 11.66 0.05 15.27
N ALA A 41 12.82 0.11 15.94
CA ALA A 41 13.07 1.11 16.99
C ALA A 41 13.23 2.56 16.47
N ASP A 42 13.61 2.71 15.20
CA ASP A 42 13.83 4.02 14.57
C ASP A 42 12.61 4.49 13.76
N ALA A 43 11.69 3.58 13.46
CA ALA A 43 10.53 3.85 12.64
C ALA A 43 9.60 4.88 13.31
N ALA A 44 9.28 5.93 12.56
CA ALA A 44 8.41 7.00 13.00
C ALA A 44 8.03 7.92 11.84
N ARG A 45 6.80 8.43 11.89
CA ARG A 45 6.34 9.54 11.04
C ARG A 45 6.32 10.85 11.82
N TYR A 46 6.83 11.90 11.17
CA TYR A 46 6.83 13.26 11.67
C TYR A 46 6.06 14.15 10.70
N LYS A 47 4.95 14.73 11.17
CA LYS A 47 4.15 15.71 10.43
C LYS A 47 4.75 17.09 10.62
N VAL A 48 5.18 17.74 9.54
CA VAL A 48 5.82 19.06 9.61
C VAL A 48 4.77 20.12 9.93
N THR A 49 5.03 20.92 10.97
CA THR A 49 4.16 22.00 11.44
C THR A 49 4.73 23.40 11.15
N THR A 50 5.92 23.48 10.56
CA THR A 50 6.52 24.76 10.17
C THR A 50 5.67 25.48 9.13
N PHE A 51 5.22 26.68 9.48
CA PHE A 51 4.41 27.51 8.61
C PHE A 51 5.10 27.79 7.27
N GLY A 52 4.37 27.63 6.16
CA GLY A 52 4.87 27.87 4.81
C GLY A 52 5.93 26.87 4.32
N SER A 53 6.16 25.78 5.05
CA SER A 53 7.13 24.76 4.65
C SER A 53 6.69 24.01 3.39
N ALA A 54 7.62 23.84 2.45
CA ALA A 54 7.43 22.94 1.30
C ALA A 54 7.44 21.45 1.71
N TRP A 55 7.90 21.13 2.92
CA TRP A 55 7.90 19.79 3.49
C TRP A 55 6.62 19.56 4.29
N LYS A 56 5.91 18.47 4.01
CA LYS A 56 4.64 18.06 4.65
C LYS A 56 4.87 17.02 5.74
N SER A 57 5.67 16.00 5.46
CA SER A 57 6.04 14.96 6.42
C SER A 57 7.36 14.30 6.07
N ILE A 58 7.97 13.68 7.08
CA ILE A 58 9.12 12.79 6.95
C ILE A 58 8.81 11.51 7.72
N GLU A 59 9.02 10.36 7.11
CA GLU A 59 8.78 9.06 7.71
C GLU A 59 9.98 8.15 7.52
N LEU A 60 10.39 7.47 8.60
CA LEU A 60 11.32 6.36 8.58
C LEU A 60 10.50 5.08 8.81
N SER A 61 10.62 4.09 7.94
CA SER A 61 9.93 2.80 8.05
C SER A 61 10.79 1.74 8.72
N GLU A 62 10.12 0.74 9.27
CA GLU A 62 10.69 -0.41 9.96
C GLU A 62 11.63 -1.22 9.06
N GLY A 63 11.37 -1.19 7.75
CA GLY A 63 12.17 -1.84 6.70
C GLY A 63 13.36 -1.02 6.22
N GLY A 64 13.73 0.08 6.90
CA GLY A 64 14.92 0.86 6.54
C GLY A 64 14.71 1.79 5.34
N ARG A 65 13.47 2.20 5.05
CA ARG A 65 13.16 3.18 4.01
C ARG A 65 12.76 4.51 4.59
N TYR A 66 13.10 5.60 3.92
CA TYR A 66 12.55 6.90 4.22
C TYR A 66 11.53 7.32 3.16
N PHE A 67 10.59 8.14 3.59
CA PHE A 67 9.63 8.84 2.73
C PHE A 67 9.55 10.30 3.17
N ILE A 68 9.78 11.23 2.24
CA ILE A 68 9.60 12.66 2.45
C ILE A 68 8.48 13.12 1.52
N VAL A 69 7.41 13.64 2.10
CA VAL A 69 6.29 14.20 1.34
C VAL A 69 6.44 15.70 1.26
N LYS A 70 6.40 16.24 0.04
CA LYS A 70 6.36 17.68 -0.21
C LYS A 70 4.93 18.15 -0.45
N ASN A 71 4.61 19.32 0.06
CA ASN A 71 3.28 19.91 0.02
C ASN A 71 2.96 20.48 -1.37
N ALA A 72 2.01 19.87 -2.08
CA ALA A 72 1.59 20.27 -3.42
C ALA A 72 1.14 21.73 -3.50
N SER A 73 0.36 22.19 -2.51
CA SER A 73 -0.18 23.55 -2.48
C SER A 73 0.90 24.61 -2.36
N ILE A 74 1.99 24.32 -1.64
CA ILE A 74 3.15 25.23 -1.52
C ILE A 74 4.01 25.19 -2.78
N LEU A 75 4.08 24.05 -3.46
CA LEU A 75 4.84 23.87 -4.69
C LEU A 75 4.11 24.31 -5.97
N GLY A 76 2.79 24.56 -5.89
CA GLY A 76 1.96 24.83 -7.06
C GLY A 76 1.77 23.59 -7.96
N THR A 77 1.91 22.38 -7.41
CA THR A 77 1.66 21.13 -8.13
C THR A 77 0.25 20.62 -7.86
N LYS A 78 -0.25 19.74 -8.74
CA LYS A 78 -1.57 19.13 -8.58
C LYS A 78 -1.61 18.16 -7.40
N ASP A 79 -0.59 17.32 -7.31
CA ASP A 79 -0.48 16.22 -6.35
C ASP A 79 0.81 16.39 -5.51
N ASP A 80 0.84 15.79 -4.32
CA ASP A 80 2.02 15.81 -3.44
C ASP A 80 3.19 15.08 -4.11
N VAL A 81 4.42 15.51 -3.82
CA VAL A 81 5.63 14.85 -4.35
C VAL A 81 6.26 14.02 -3.25
N ILE A 82 6.48 12.74 -3.53
CA ILE A 82 7.12 11.81 -2.61
C ILE A 82 8.56 11.58 -3.04
N LEU A 83 9.48 11.71 -2.08
CA LEU A 83 10.87 11.31 -2.25
C LEU A 83 11.12 10.12 -1.33
N SER A 84 11.67 9.04 -1.88
CA SER A 84 11.95 7.83 -1.11
C SER A 84 13.32 7.26 -1.41
N GLY A 85 13.81 6.43 -0.50
CA GLY A 85 15.10 5.75 -0.58
C GLY A 85 15.32 4.89 0.65
N SER A 86 16.50 4.29 0.80
CA SER A 86 16.90 3.62 2.04
C SER A 86 17.52 4.62 3.02
N TYR A 87 17.52 4.29 4.31
CA TYR A 87 18.28 5.06 5.30
C TYR A 87 19.20 4.19 6.14
N GLU A 88 20.24 4.83 6.66
CA GLU A 88 21.17 4.25 7.62
C GLU A 88 21.25 5.15 8.85
N LYS A 89 21.20 4.55 10.04
CA LYS A 89 21.44 5.29 11.29
C LYS A 89 22.93 5.48 11.53
N LYS A 90 23.35 6.71 11.81
CA LYS A 90 24.73 7.08 12.16
C LYS A 90 24.72 7.91 13.45
N GLY A 91 24.84 7.22 14.58
CA GLY A 91 24.69 7.85 15.89
C GLY A 91 23.28 8.43 16.05
N ASP A 92 23.19 9.76 16.20
CA ASP A 92 21.94 10.49 16.39
C ASP A 92 21.33 11.03 15.07
N SER A 93 21.98 10.76 13.93
CA SER A 93 21.48 11.16 12.61
C SER A 93 21.18 9.97 11.71
N TYR A 94 20.46 10.25 10.63
CA TYR A 94 20.05 9.29 9.62
C TYR A 94 20.55 9.77 8.27
N VAL A 95 21.36 8.95 7.61
CA VAL A 95 21.73 9.17 6.21
C VAL A 95 20.57 8.68 5.34
N LEU A 96 19.97 9.59 4.58
CA LEU A 96 18.89 9.33 3.64
C LEU A 96 19.51 9.11 2.26
N ASN A 97 19.74 7.85 1.88
CA ASN A 97 20.49 7.48 0.69
C ASN A 97 19.83 8.05 -0.58
N GLY A 98 20.60 8.82 -1.36
CA GLY A 98 20.11 9.52 -2.55
C GLY A 98 19.48 10.89 -2.28
N PHE A 99 19.36 11.32 -1.02
CA PHE A 99 18.78 12.62 -0.66
C PHE A 99 19.69 13.50 0.20
N GLY A 100 20.21 12.98 1.32
CA GLY A 100 20.94 13.80 2.29
C GLY A 100 20.95 13.21 3.70
N GLU A 101 20.78 14.06 4.71
CA GLU A 101 20.85 13.66 6.13
C GLU A 101 19.68 14.26 6.92
N LEU A 102 19.19 13.51 7.90
CA LEU A 102 18.16 13.92 8.84
C LEU A 102 18.67 13.77 10.27
N THR A 103 18.57 14.84 11.05
CA THR A 103 18.73 14.79 12.51
C THR A 103 17.38 15.09 13.17
N ILE A 104 17.02 14.28 14.16
CA ILE A 104 15.74 14.38 14.87
C ILE A 104 16.02 14.75 16.33
N ILE A 105 15.56 15.92 16.75
CA ILE A 105 15.82 16.47 18.08
C ILE A 105 14.49 16.60 18.82
N PRO A 106 14.25 15.84 19.90
CA PRO A 106 13.05 15.99 20.72
C PRO A 106 12.97 17.39 21.34
N ILE A 107 11.80 18.03 21.27
CA ILE A 107 11.50 19.28 21.99
C ILE A 107 10.61 18.95 23.20
N SER A 108 9.62 18.06 22.99
CA SER A 108 8.71 17.56 24.02
C SER A 108 8.29 16.12 23.68
N LYS A 109 7.30 15.56 24.40
CA LYS A 109 6.80 14.19 24.16
C LYS A 109 6.33 13.97 22.71
N SER A 110 5.64 14.96 22.13
CA SER A 110 5.08 14.87 20.77
C SER A 110 5.70 15.85 19.77
N SER A 111 6.45 16.87 20.22
CA SER A 111 7.05 17.88 19.34
C SER A 111 8.54 17.68 19.15
N TYR A 112 9.01 17.88 17.92
CA TYR A 112 10.38 17.61 17.47
C TYR A 112 10.90 18.72 16.55
N SER A 113 12.22 18.94 16.58
CA SER A 113 12.92 19.68 15.54
C SER A 113 13.60 18.69 14.59
N LEU A 114 13.32 18.84 13.29
CA LEU A 114 13.97 18.07 12.24
C LEU A 114 14.98 18.96 11.53
N GLN A 115 16.25 18.57 11.51
CA GLN A 115 17.27 19.21 10.68
C GLN A 115 17.47 18.37 9.43
N LEU A 116 16.95 18.84 8.30
CA LEU A 116 17.04 18.16 7.02
C LEU A 116 18.10 18.83 6.16
N THR A 117 19.20 18.13 5.88
CA THR A 117 20.31 18.62 5.08
C THR A 117 20.27 17.97 3.70
N ASN A 118 20.23 18.77 2.64
CA ASN A 118 20.28 18.29 1.25
C ASN A 118 21.16 19.24 0.42
N LYS A 119 22.18 18.70 -0.27
CA LYS A 119 23.12 19.45 -1.11
C LYS A 119 23.70 20.70 -0.39
N GLY A 120 24.08 20.54 0.88
CA GLY A 120 24.63 21.61 1.72
C GLY A 120 23.62 22.63 2.26
N LYS A 121 22.33 22.56 1.87
CA LYS A 121 21.27 23.40 2.42
C LYS A 121 20.62 22.70 3.62
N VAL A 122 20.57 23.39 4.75
CA VAL A 122 19.92 22.91 5.98
C VAL A 122 18.54 23.55 6.11
N SER A 123 17.50 22.71 6.24
CA SER A 123 16.15 23.12 6.62
C SER A 123 15.90 22.72 8.07
N LYS A 124 15.59 23.70 8.93
CA LYS A 124 15.16 23.44 10.31
C LYS A 124 13.64 23.47 10.35
N LEU A 125 13.03 22.34 10.69
CA LEU A 125 11.59 22.15 10.70
C LEU A 125 11.14 21.84 12.12
N THR A 126 9.97 22.34 12.48
CA THR A 126 9.17 21.88 13.62
C THR A 126 8.21 20.81 13.12
N ALA A 127 8.04 19.75 13.90
CA ALA A 127 7.17 18.64 13.54
C ALA A 127 6.53 18.01 14.77
N GLU A 128 5.45 17.27 14.52
CA GLU A 128 4.78 16.42 15.51
C GLU A 128 4.97 14.95 15.15
N LYS A 129 5.37 14.14 16.13
CA LYS A 129 5.47 12.68 15.96
C LYS A 129 4.06 12.09 15.97
N VAL A 130 3.73 11.36 14.92
CA VAL A 130 2.42 10.70 14.76
C VAL A 130 2.37 9.46 15.65
N GLY A 131 1.19 9.16 16.19
CA GLY A 131 0.93 7.92 16.92
C GLY A 131 1.16 6.69 16.05
N VAL A 132 1.36 5.54 16.68
CA VAL A 132 1.58 4.26 16.00
C VAL A 132 0.48 3.28 16.37
N LEU A 133 0.10 2.43 15.42
CA LEU A 133 -0.72 1.25 15.62
C LEU A 133 -0.02 0.32 16.62
N PRO A 134 -0.78 -0.39 17.48
CA PRO A 134 -0.20 -1.34 18.42
C PRO A 134 0.64 -2.41 17.71
N SER A 135 1.77 -2.76 18.30
CA SER A 135 2.57 -3.90 17.84
C SER A 135 1.87 -5.19 18.24
N ASP A 136 1.59 -6.02 17.24
CA ASP A 136 1.03 -7.36 17.37
C ASP A 136 1.49 -8.20 16.18
N LYS A 137 1.24 -9.52 16.23
CA LYS A 137 1.67 -10.45 15.17
C LYS A 137 1.27 -9.99 13.77
N ASN A 138 0.04 -9.51 13.56
CA ASN A 138 -0.47 -9.18 12.23
C ASN A 138 0.05 -7.81 11.77
N THR A 139 0.08 -6.83 12.67
CA THR A 139 0.63 -5.49 12.41
C THR A 139 2.12 -5.57 12.09
N ASP A 140 2.92 -6.26 12.91
CA ASP A 140 4.36 -6.43 12.71
C ASP A 140 4.69 -7.20 11.42
N TYR A 141 3.80 -8.10 11.01
CA TYR A 141 3.94 -8.84 9.76
C TYR A 141 3.64 -7.94 8.56
N LEU A 142 2.56 -7.15 8.61
CA LEU A 142 2.16 -6.25 7.53
C LEU A 142 3.14 -5.07 7.35
N CYS A 143 3.60 -4.47 8.44
CA CYS A 143 4.43 -3.26 8.47
C CYS A 143 5.87 -3.51 7.98
N ARG A 144 6.03 -3.50 6.65
CA ARG A 144 7.30 -3.63 5.93
C ARG A 144 7.11 -3.20 4.48
N THR A 145 8.19 -3.25 3.72
CA THR A 145 8.14 -3.12 2.26
C THR A 145 7.85 -4.47 1.62
N TRP A 146 6.86 -4.47 0.75
CA TRP A 146 6.46 -5.58 -0.09
C TRP A 146 6.68 -5.23 -1.55
N LYS A 147 7.29 -6.13 -2.31
CA LYS A 147 7.51 -6.01 -3.75
C LYS A 147 6.40 -6.71 -4.51
N PHE A 148 5.88 -6.08 -5.54
CA PHE A 148 4.94 -6.72 -6.46
C PHE A 148 5.56 -7.95 -7.11
N SER A 149 4.80 -9.04 -7.17
CA SER A 149 5.21 -10.29 -7.81
C SER A 149 4.24 -10.72 -8.89
N GLN A 150 2.94 -10.75 -8.58
CA GLN A 150 1.94 -11.34 -9.44
C GLN A 150 0.58 -10.71 -9.22
N LEU A 151 -0.20 -10.68 -10.29
CA LEU A 151 -1.60 -10.34 -10.32
C LEU A 151 -2.38 -11.54 -10.85
N HIS A 152 -3.48 -11.90 -10.20
CA HIS A 152 -4.43 -12.90 -10.68
C HIS A 152 -5.81 -12.25 -10.80
N LEU A 153 -6.43 -12.36 -11.97
CA LEU A 153 -7.73 -11.78 -12.27
C LEU A 153 -8.69 -12.88 -12.73
N THR A 154 -9.84 -12.95 -12.08
CA THR A 154 -10.96 -13.80 -12.51
C THR A 154 -12.19 -12.96 -12.79
N VAL A 155 -12.91 -13.29 -13.86
CA VAL A 155 -14.20 -12.69 -14.21
C VAL A 155 -15.21 -13.83 -14.36
N SER A 156 -16.36 -13.69 -13.72
CA SER A 156 -17.49 -14.60 -13.90
C SER A 156 -18.79 -13.85 -14.15
N TYR A 157 -19.73 -14.50 -14.84
CA TYR A 157 -21.09 -14.02 -15.04
C TYR A 157 -22.06 -15.19 -14.83
N ASP A 158 -23.09 -15.02 -14.00
CA ASP A 158 -24.01 -16.11 -13.62
C ASP A 158 -23.30 -17.33 -13.04
N GLY A 159 -22.18 -17.12 -12.31
CA GLY A 159 -21.33 -18.17 -11.77
C GLY A 159 -20.52 -18.95 -12.82
N LYS A 160 -20.62 -18.62 -14.11
CA LYS A 160 -19.76 -19.18 -15.15
C LYS A 160 -18.51 -18.33 -15.32
N GLN A 161 -17.35 -18.98 -15.36
CA GLN A 161 -16.08 -18.30 -15.62
C GLN A 161 -16.04 -17.75 -17.05
N VAL A 162 -15.81 -16.45 -17.17
CA VAL A 162 -15.57 -15.73 -18.44
C VAL A 162 -14.07 -15.59 -18.69
N TYR A 163 -13.31 -15.28 -17.64
CA TYR A 163 -11.87 -15.09 -17.74
C TYR A 163 -11.16 -15.55 -16.46
N ASP A 164 -9.95 -16.07 -16.63
CA ASP A 164 -9.01 -16.38 -15.56
C ASP A 164 -7.60 -16.17 -16.14
N GLY A 165 -6.88 -15.20 -15.60
CA GLY A 165 -5.60 -14.78 -16.12
C GLY A 165 -4.65 -14.33 -15.03
N THR A 166 -3.38 -14.64 -15.21
CA THR A 166 -2.32 -14.32 -14.25
C THR A 166 -1.20 -13.54 -14.93
N ALA A 167 -0.87 -12.37 -14.39
CA ALA A 167 0.21 -11.50 -14.85
C ALA A 167 1.37 -11.47 -13.85
N THR A 168 2.58 -11.37 -14.37
CA THR A 168 3.77 -10.92 -13.64
C THR A 168 4.17 -9.55 -14.16
N THR A 169 5.25 -8.95 -13.64
CA THR A 169 5.76 -7.65 -14.10
C THR A 169 6.02 -7.58 -15.61
N ASN A 170 6.20 -8.72 -16.28
CA ASN A 170 6.56 -8.78 -17.69
C ASN A 170 5.40 -9.23 -18.59
N SER A 171 4.22 -9.52 -18.05
CA SER A 171 3.11 -10.12 -18.80
C SER A 171 1.75 -9.44 -18.59
N PHE A 172 1.74 -8.19 -18.09
CA PHE A 172 0.49 -7.41 -17.95
C PHE A 172 -0.26 -7.24 -19.27
N ASN A 173 0.46 -7.01 -20.37
CA ASN A 173 -0.16 -6.88 -21.70
C ASN A 173 -0.84 -8.19 -22.14
N ASP A 174 -0.32 -9.35 -21.76
CA ASP A 174 -0.91 -10.65 -22.11
C ASP A 174 -2.26 -10.83 -21.39
N VAL A 175 -2.31 -10.49 -20.10
CA VAL A 175 -3.56 -10.56 -19.33
C VAL A 175 -4.56 -9.51 -19.82
N LYS A 176 -4.13 -8.28 -20.10
CA LYS A 176 -4.99 -7.24 -20.66
C LYS A 176 -5.59 -7.67 -22.01
N ASN A 177 -4.77 -8.20 -22.92
CA ASN A 177 -5.23 -8.66 -24.23
C ASN A 177 -6.13 -9.90 -24.10
N GLY A 178 -5.79 -10.82 -23.21
CA GLY A 178 -6.59 -12.00 -22.91
C GLY A 178 -7.97 -11.65 -22.35
N LEU A 179 -8.04 -10.72 -21.39
CA LEU A 179 -9.29 -10.23 -20.83
C LEU A 179 -10.14 -9.57 -21.91
N LYS A 180 -9.53 -8.72 -22.75
CA LYS A 180 -10.24 -8.08 -23.86
C LYS A 180 -10.82 -9.11 -24.83
N ALA A 181 -10.04 -10.10 -25.23
CA ALA A 181 -10.49 -11.16 -26.13
C ALA A 181 -11.62 -11.99 -25.51
N ALA A 182 -11.53 -12.30 -24.20
CA ALA A 182 -12.57 -13.03 -23.48
C ALA A 182 -13.88 -12.24 -23.38
N ILE A 183 -13.82 -10.92 -23.14
CA ILE A 183 -14.99 -10.04 -23.17
C ILE A 183 -15.61 -10.04 -24.57
N ASP A 184 -14.81 -9.84 -25.62
CA ASP A 184 -15.31 -9.76 -27.01
C ASP A 184 -15.96 -11.07 -27.48
N ALA A 185 -15.44 -12.22 -27.03
CA ALA A 185 -15.96 -13.56 -27.36
C ALA A 185 -17.14 -14.01 -26.49
N SER A 186 -17.39 -13.34 -25.36
CA SER A 186 -18.43 -13.74 -24.40
C SER A 186 -19.85 -13.44 -24.93
N GLU A 187 -20.79 -14.36 -24.67
CA GLU A 187 -22.22 -14.10 -24.88
C GLU A 187 -22.74 -12.96 -23.98
N TYR A 188 -22.00 -12.62 -22.92
CA TYR A 188 -22.33 -11.58 -21.95
C TYR A 188 -21.62 -10.25 -22.21
N LYS A 189 -20.93 -10.07 -23.36
CA LYS A 189 -20.06 -8.92 -23.64
C LYS A 189 -20.67 -7.54 -23.32
N ASP A 190 -21.97 -7.35 -23.53
CA ASP A 190 -22.65 -6.07 -23.30
C ASP A 190 -23.00 -5.84 -21.82
N LYS A 191 -22.93 -6.89 -21.00
CA LYS A 191 -23.24 -6.91 -19.57
C LYS A 191 -22.01 -6.91 -18.67
N LEU A 192 -20.82 -7.20 -19.21
CA LEU A 192 -19.55 -7.20 -18.49
C LEU A 192 -19.04 -5.77 -18.31
N LYS A 193 -19.58 -5.03 -17.34
CA LYS A 193 -19.20 -3.63 -17.09
C LYS A 193 -17.93 -3.55 -16.26
N LEU A 194 -17.87 -4.29 -15.15
CA LEU A 194 -16.73 -4.28 -14.24
C LEU A 194 -15.46 -4.78 -14.94
N ALA A 195 -15.57 -5.83 -15.75
CA ALA A 195 -14.43 -6.34 -16.52
C ALA A 195 -13.89 -5.31 -17.54
N LYS A 196 -14.76 -4.46 -18.10
CA LYS A 196 -14.35 -3.37 -19.00
C LYS A 196 -13.69 -2.23 -18.24
N GLU A 197 -14.18 -1.90 -17.05
CA GLU A 197 -13.55 -0.91 -16.17
C GLU A 197 -12.13 -1.37 -15.79
N ARG A 198 -11.96 -2.64 -15.39
CA ARG A 198 -10.64 -3.20 -15.07
C ARG A 198 -9.65 -3.19 -16.24
N LEU A 199 -10.10 -3.26 -17.50
CA LEU A 199 -9.21 -3.11 -18.66
C LEU A 199 -8.49 -1.75 -18.69
N ASP A 200 -9.16 -0.69 -18.23
CA ASP A 200 -8.61 0.67 -18.20
C ASP A 200 -7.59 0.86 -17.08
N ASP A 201 -7.65 0.02 -16.05
CA ASP A 201 -6.78 0.05 -14.87
C ASP A 201 -5.44 -0.65 -15.12
N PHE A 202 -5.33 -1.58 -16.07
CA PHE A 202 -4.06 -2.30 -16.33
C PHE A 202 -2.83 -1.40 -16.56
N LYS A 203 -3.03 -0.14 -16.97
CA LYS A 203 -1.96 0.84 -17.17
C LYS A 203 -1.19 1.17 -15.88
N ASP A 204 -1.83 1.13 -14.71
CA ASP A 204 -1.17 1.55 -13.47
C ASP A 204 -0.51 0.37 -12.74
N PHE A 205 -0.87 -0.88 -13.09
CA PHE A 205 -0.12 -2.06 -12.64
C PHE A 205 1.26 -2.20 -13.27
N ASP A 206 1.40 -1.79 -14.53
CA ASP A 206 2.67 -1.88 -15.27
C ASP A 206 3.80 -1.08 -14.61
N ILE A 207 3.45 -0.09 -13.80
CA ILE A 207 4.41 0.75 -13.11
C ILE A 207 4.60 0.37 -11.64
N LEU A 208 3.78 -0.50 -11.06
CA LEU A 208 3.82 -0.86 -9.64
C LEU A 208 5.12 -1.60 -9.28
N GLN A 209 5.86 -1.08 -8.29
CA GLN A 209 7.07 -1.74 -7.79
C GLN A 209 6.91 -2.26 -6.36
N THR A 210 6.60 -1.38 -5.41
CA THR A 210 6.52 -1.76 -4.00
C THR A 210 5.37 -1.08 -3.28
N VAL A 211 4.89 -1.74 -2.22
CA VAL A 211 3.97 -1.17 -1.23
C VAL A 211 4.66 -1.25 0.12
N THR A 212 4.77 -0.14 0.85
CA THR A 212 5.33 -0.12 2.20
C THR A 212 4.26 0.28 3.19
N PHE A 213 3.84 -0.64 4.05
CA PHE A 213 2.97 -0.35 5.19
C PHE A 213 3.83 -0.02 6.41
N THR A 214 3.37 0.91 7.24
CA THR A 214 4.09 1.30 8.47
C THR A 214 3.16 1.34 9.66
N HIS A 215 3.72 1.27 10.86
CA HIS A 215 2.95 1.40 12.10
C HIS A 215 2.35 2.78 12.27
N ALA A 216 2.80 3.81 11.55
CA ALA A 216 2.17 5.14 11.58
C ALA A 216 0.78 5.17 10.89
N GLY A 217 0.29 4.03 10.40
CA GLY A 217 -0.96 3.94 9.64
C GLY A 217 -0.84 4.52 8.22
N SER A 218 0.38 4.81 7.76
CA SER A 218 0.66 5.19 6.37
C SER A 218 0.89 3.93 5.54
N TYR A 219 0.57 4.01 4.25
CA TYR A 219 1.22 3.15 3.26
C TYR A 219 1.68 3.96 2.04
N TYR A 220 2.76 3.49 1.45
CA TYR A 220 3.40 4.11 0.30
C TYR A 220 3.43 3.14 -0.86
N VAL A 221 2.96 3.57 -2.02
CA VAL A 221 3.13 2.83 -3.27
C VAL A 221 4.21 3.53 -4.08
N THR A 222 5.29 2.81 -4.39
CA THR A 222 6.33 3.32 -5.29
C THR A 222 6.26 2.67 -6.65
N ASN A 223 6.45 3.49 -7.67
CA ASN A 223 6.29 3.13 -9.05
C ASN A 223 7.61 3.27 -9.83
N SER A 224 7.70 2.64 -10.99
CA SER A 224 8.84 2.82 -11.92
C SER A 224 8.96 4.26 -12.42
N ARG A 225 7.88 5.03 -12.27
CA ARG A 225 7.80 6.47 -12.51
C ARG A 225 7.58 7.17 -11.18
N SER A 226 8.64 7.72 -10.58
CA SER A 226 8.60 8.29 -9.23
C SER A 226 7.64 9.48 -9.07
N ASN A 227 7.20 10.11 -10.17
CA ASN A 227 6.18 11.16 -10.15
C ASN A 227 4.75 10.61 -9.98
N GLU A 228 4.59 9.30 -9.94
CA GLU A 228 3.33 8.59 -9.67
C GLU A 228 3.35 7.87 -8.32
N ASP A 229 4.39 8.08 -7.49
CA ASP A 229 4.42 7.56 -6.13
C ASP A 229 3.28 8.18 -5.31
N VAL A 230 2.59 7.35 -4.50
CA VAL A 230 1.46 7.79 -3.67
C VAL A 230 1.66 7.42 -2.20
N MET A 231 1.10 8.25 -1.33
CA MET A 231 0.99 8.02 0.11
C MET A 231 -0.48 8.08 0.48
N ASN A 232 -0.94 7.03 1.12
CA ASN A 232 -2.29 6.91 1.64
C ASN A 232 -2.22 6.36 3.07
N TYR A 233 -3.37 6.07 3.66
CA TYR A 233 -3.51 5.62 5.02
C TYR A 233 -4.27 4.30 5.07
N TRP A 234 -3.95 3.49 6.06
CA TRP A 234 -4.61 2.22 6.31
C TRP A 234 -4.87 2.04 7.80
N GLN A 235 -5.90 1.25 8.13
CA GLN A 235 -6.16 0.80 9.50
C GLN A 235 -6.81 -0.57 9.48
N TRP A 236 -6.68 -1.32 10.57
CA TRP A 236 -7.47 -2.54 10.77
C TRP A 236 -8.95 -2.19 10.93
N THR A 237 -9.81 -2.80 10.12
CA THR A 237 -11.25 -2.89 10.44
C THR A 237 -11.52 -4.13 11.27
N ASN A 238 -10.81 -5.21 10.98
CA ASN A 238 -10.78 -6.43 11.78
C ASN A 238 -9.41 -7.10 11.67
N ALA A 239 -8.55 -6.92 12.68
CA ALA A 239 -7.21 -7.51 12.70
C ALA A 239 -7.23 -9.04 12.78
N ASN A 240 -8.27 -9.65 13.37
CA ASN A 240 -8.38 -11.11 13.48
C ASN A 240 -8.76 -11.78 12.15
N GLU A 241 -9.56 -11.09 11.34
CA GLU A 241 -9.94 -11.53 9.99
C GLU A 241 -8.98 -11.00 8.90
N LEU A 242 -7.92 -10.29 9.30
CA LEU A 242 -6.94 -9.67 8.41
C LEU A 242 -7.58 -8.72 7.39
N VAL A 243 -8.53 -7.89 7.82
CA VAL A 243 -9.21 -6.92 6.95
C VAL A 243 -8.76 -5.49 7.30
N ILE A 244 -8.31 -4.75 6.29
CA ILE A 244 -7.93 -3.34 6.42
C ILE A 244 -8.92 -2.43 5.68
N ALA A 245 -9.06 -1.20 6.15
CA ALA A 245 -9.62 -0.10 5.36
C ALA A 245 -8.47 0.80 4.89
N VAL A 246 -8.64 1.40 3.70
CA VAL A 246 -7.67 2.33 3.12
C VAL A 246 -8.30 3.69 2.80
N SER A 247 -7.49 4.75 2.85
CA SER A 247 -7.97 6.12 2.59
C SER A 247 -6.88 7.04 2.07
N GLU A 248 -7.25 8.00 1.22
CA GLU A 248 -6.40 9.13 0.82
C GLU A 248 -6.23 10.17 1.94
N LYS A 249 -7.08 10.11 2.97
CA LYS A 249 -7.07 11.03 4.11
C LYS A 249 -6.87 10.28 5.40
N GLU A 250 -6.07 10.85 6.29
CA GLU A 250 -5.68 10.24 7.57
C GLU A 250 -6.88 9.89 8.46
N ASP A 251 -7.95 10.66 8.42
CA ASP A 251 -9.18 10.47 9.18
C ASP A 251 -10.36 9.94 8.33
N GLY A 252 -10.11 9.65 7.05
CA GLY A 252 -11.16 9.41 6.07
C GLY A 252 -11.54 7.96 5.92
N PHE A 253 -11.69 7.18 6.99
CA PHE A 253 -11.96 5.73 6.90
C PHE A 253 -13.45 5.33 6.88
N THR A 254 -14.36 6.28 7.10
CA THR A 254 -15.81 6.04 7.02
C THR A 254 -16.20 5.65 5.60
N ASP A 255 -17.01 4.59 5.46
CA ASP A 255 -17.51 4.07 4.18
C ASP A 255 -16.41 3.72 3.15
N LYS A 256 -15.24 3.30 3.64
CA LYS A 256 -14.11 2.91 2.80
C LYS A 256 -14.09 1.43 2.45
N GLU A 257 -13.43 1.17 1.34
CA GLU A 257 -13.14 -0.16 0.81
C GLU A 257 -12.42 -0.99 1.86
N GLN A 258 -12.90 -2.21 2.04
CA GLN A 258 -12.33 -3.19 2.95
C GLN A 258 -11.56 -4.21 2.12
N LEU A 259 -10.26 -4.31 2.40
CA LEU A 259 -9.36 -5.17 1.68
C LEU A 259 -9.02 -6.36 2.58
N PRO A 260 -9.54 -7.56 2.27
CA PRO A 260 -9.06 -8.78 2.91
C PRO A 260 -7.61 -9.03 2.52
N LEU A 261 -6.81 -9.34 3.53
CA LEU A 261 -5.42 -9.74 3.40
C LEU A 261 -5.30 -11.24 3.70
N LYS A 262 -4.34 -11.89 3.06
CA LYS A 262 -3.93 -13.25 3.42
C LYS A 262 -2.42 -13.34 3.44
N PHE A 263 -1.88 -13.90 4.52
CA PHE A 263 -0.48 -14.28 4.60
C PHE A 263 -0.32 -15.76 4.26
N GLU A 264 0.36 -16.08 3.16
CA GLU A 264 0.52 -17.45 2.71
C GLU A 264 1.96 -17.70 2.27
N LYS A 265 2.64 -18.66 2.93
CA LYS A 265 4.01 -19.09 2.61
C LYS A 265 4.99 -17.92 2.47
N GLY A 266 4.91 -16.97 3.40
CA GLY A 266 5.77 -15.78 3.41
C GLY A 266 5.39 -14.70 2.40
N LYS A 267 4.21 -14.76 1.78
CA LYS A 267 3.69 -13.76 0.84
C LYS A 267 2.50 -13.02 1.45
N LEU A 268 2.28 -11.80 0.99
CA LEU A 268 1.06 -11.05 1.24
C LEU A 268 0.19 -11.10 -0.01
N LEU A 269 -1.05 -11.55 0.14
CA LEU A 269 -2.09 -11.49 -0.88
C LEU A 269 -3.10 -10.42 -0.45
N ILE A 270 -3.42 -9.52 -1.37
CA ILE A 270 -4.48 -8.52 -1.21
C ILE A 270 -5.53 -8.85 -2.26
N THR A 271 -6.76 -9.10 -1.83
CA THR A 271 -7.86 -9.43 -2.74
C THR A 271 -8.87 -8.30 -2.76
N ASP A 272 -9.23 -7.88 -3.96
CA ASP A 272 -10.25 -6.90 -4.27
C ASP A 272 -11.30 -7.59 -5.13
N SER A 273 -12.58 -7.46 -4.77
CA SER A 273 -13.67 -8.18 -5.43
C SER A 273 -14.90 -7.31 -5.54
N ASP A 274 -15.32 -7.09 -6.79
CA ASP A 274 -16.51 -6.33 -7.13
C ASP A 274 -17.60 -7.24 -7.68
N SER A 275 -18.85 -6.81 -7.50
CA SER A 275 -19.99 -7.44 -8.15
C SER A 275 -21.02 -6.42 -8.62
N ASP A 276 -21.49 -6.55 -9.86
CA ASP A 276 -22.64 -5.79 -10.42
C ASP A 276 -23.66 -6.80 -10.96
N GLY A 277 -24.72 -7.03 -10.16
CA GLY A 277 -25.76 -8.01 -10.46
C GLY A 277 -25.20 -9.44 -10.51
N HIS A 278 -24.96 -9.92 -11.73
CA HIS A 278 -24.52 -11.30 -12.00
C HIS A 278 -23.03 -11.38 -12.38
N GLU A 279 -22.38 -10.24 -12.61
CA GLU A 279 -20.95 -10.15 -12.88
C GLU A 279 -20.19 -10.10 -11.56
N VAL A 280 -19.13 -10.91 -11.44
CA VAL A 280 -18.17 -10.85 -10.35
C VAL A 280 -16.77 -10.76 -10.93
N VAL A 281 -16.01 -9.77 -10.48
CA VAL A 281 -14.61 -9.58 -10.86
C VAL A 281 -13.77 -9.62 -9.60
N THR A 282 -12.82 -10.54 -9.55
CA THR A 282 -11.91 -10.69 -8.41
C THR A 282 -10.48 -10.53 -8.89
N LEU A 283 -9.77 -9.62 -8.24
CA LEU A 283 -8.38 -9.30 -8.44
C LEU A 283 -7.61 -9.70 -7.18
N THR A 284 -6.57 -10.51 -7.32
CA THR A 284 -5.65 -10.82 -6.23
C THR A 284 -4.25 -10.39 -6.60
N VAL A 285 -3.67 -9.51 -5.78
CA VAL A 285 -2.29 -9.05 -5.90
C VAL A 285 -1.44 -9.83 -4.91
N THR A 286 -0.42 -10.52 -5.41
CA THR A 286 0.60 -11.20 -4.60
C THR A 286 1.85 -10.34 -4.49
N LEU A 287 2.25 -10.09 -3.24
CA LEU A 287 3.43 -9.31 -2.89
C LEU A 287 4.41 -10.18 -2.08
N LEU A 288 5.71 -9.98 -2.34
CA LEU A 288 6.81 -10.66 -1.66
C LEU A 288 7.50 -9.69 -0.70
N PRO A 289 7.96 -10.13 0.48
CA PRO A 289 8.68 -9.26 1.39
C PRO A 289 10.00 -8.82 0.76
N VAL A 290 10.33 -7.55 0.92
CA VAL A 290 11.69 -7.05 0.65
C VAL A 290 12.49 -7.29 1.92
N ASN A 291 13.38 -8.28 1.90
CA ASN A 291 14.32 -8.50 2.99
C ASN A 291 15.38 -7.38 2.96
N GLY A 292 15.75 -6.87 4.13
CA GLY A 292 16.74 -5.80 4.25
C GLY A 292 18.03 -6.16 3.49
N GLN A 293 18.51 -5.21 2.68
CA GLN A 293 19.87 -5.27 2.12
C GLN A 293 20.90 -4.84 3.16
#